data_AF-A0A0V0USG5-F1
#
_entry.id   AF-A0A0V0USG5-F1
#
_cell.length_a   1.000
_cell.length_b   1.000
_cell.length_c   1.000
_cell.angle_alpha   90.00
_cell.angle_beta   90.00
_cell.angle_gamma   90.00
#
_symmetry.space_group_name_H-M   'P 1'
#
loop_
_entity.id
_entity.type
_entity.pdbx_description
1 polymer ?
#
loop_
_entity_poly.entity_id
_entity_poly.type
_entity_poly.pdbx_seq_one_letter_code
_entity_poly.pdbx_strand_id
1 'polypeptide(L)' 'MDCKETKEKDGTAGKTWYLPHHAIYRDGKTSLSCRIVFNASARYHGPSLNAFLESGPPLQNQILDILIRF' A
#
# COMPACT_ATOMS: atom_id res chain seq x y z
N MET A 1 -21.79 8.22 1.31
CA MET A 1 -21.21 7.15 2.14
C MET A 1 -19.88 7.66 2.67
N ASP A 2 -19.83 7.97 3.96
CA ASP A 2 -18.60 8.46 4.61
C ASP A 2 -17.59 7.32 4.78
N CYS A 3 -16.39 7.46 4.20
CA CYS A 3 -15.25 6.65 4.61
C CYS A 3 -14.85 7.18 6.01
N LYS A 4 -15.37 6.56 7.07
CA LYS A 4 -15.10 6.96 8.46
C LYS A 4 -13.62 6.84 8.75
N GLU A 5 -12.97 7.95 9.03
CA GLU A 5 -11.64 7.98 9.62
C GLU A 5 -11.71 7.31 11.00
N THR A 6 -10.79 6.39 11.25
CA THR A 6 -10.68 5.76 12.58
C THR A 6 -9.97 6.77 13.48
N LYS A 7 -10.44 6.94 14.73
CA LYS A 7 -9.79 7.83 15.70
C LYS A 7 -8.30 7.49 15.78
N GLU A 8 -7.46 8.48 15.45
CA GLU A 8 -6.01 8.34 15.55
C GLU A 8 -5.66 7.99 17.00
N LYS A 9 -4.98 6.86 17.18
CA LYS A 9 -4.38 6.52 18.48
C LYS A 9 -2.94 6.98 18.39
N ASP A 10 -2.53 7.84 19.32
CA ASP A 10 -1.13 8.20 19.46
C ASP A 10 -0.31 6.92 19.67
N GLY A 11 0.53 6.62 18.68
CA GLY A 11 1.49 5.54 18.79
C GLY A 11 2.63 5.92 19.73
N THR A 12 3.52 4.97 20.03
CA THR A 12 4.70 5.27 20.85
C THR A 12 5.60 6.29 20.15
N ALA A 13 5.88 7.42 20.81
CA ALA A 13 6.75 8.47 20.30
C ALA A 13 8.11 7.90 19.85
N GLY A 14 8.55 8.29 18.65
CA GLY A 14 9.80 7.80 18.04
C GLY A 14 9.75 6.37 17.49
N LYS A 15 8.66 5.62 17.69
CA LYS A 15 8.45 4.26 17.14
C LYS A 15 7.24 4.17 16.22
N THR A 16 6.64 5.30 15.86
CA THR A 16 5.44 5.37 15.03
C THR A 16 5.78 6.02 13.71
N TRP A 17 5.38 5.36 12.63
CA TRP A 17 5.59 5.80 11.25
C TRP A 17 4.24 5.81 10.54
N TYR A 18 3.94 6.90 9.85
CA TYR A 18 2.70 7.05 9.10
C TYR A 18 2.97 6.92 7.60
N LEU A 19 2.12 6.14 6.93
CA LEU A 19 2.15 6.04 5.47
C LEU A 19 1.22 7.09 4.87
N PRO A 20 1.70 7.91 3.92
CA PRO A 20 0.82 8.73 3.11
C PRO A 20 -0.20 7.83 2.43
N HIS A 21 -1.47 8.21 2.50
CA HIS A 21 -2.55 7.42 1.93
C HIS A 21 -3.53 8.30 1.18
N HIS A 22 -4.18 7.72 0.19
CA HIS A 22 -5.15 8.40 -0.67
C HIS A 22 -6.33 7.48 -0.95
N ALA A 23 -7.54 7.99 -0.77
CA ALA A 23 -8.77 7.28 -1.08
C ALA A 23 -9.11 7.41 -2.57
N ILE A 24 -9.32 6.27 -3.23
CA ILE A 24 -9.83 6.14 -4.59
C ILE A 24 -11.30 5.75 -4.52
N TYR A 25 -12.13 6.50 -5.23
CA TYR A 25 -13.54 6.21 -5.42
C TYR A 25 -13.77 5.74 -6.84
N ARG A 26 -14.52 4.64 -7.01
CA ARG A 26 -14.93 4.14 -8.32
C ARG A 26 -16.43 4.27 -8.46
N ASP A 27 -16.87 4.90 -9.53
CA ASP A 27 -18.30 5.06 -9.82
C ASP A 27 -18.88 3.72 -10.29
N GLY A 28 -19.71 3.12 -9.44
CA GLY A 28 -20.45 1.89 -9.72
C GLY A 28 -21.79 1.91 -9.00
N LYS A 29 -22.85 1.42 -9.67
CA LYS A 29 -24.24 1.38 -9.16
C LYS A 29 -24.44 0.49 -7.93
N THR A 30 -23.39 -0.21 -7.48
CA THR A 30 -23.40 -1.09 -6.32
C THR A 30 -22.51 -0.48 -5.24
N SER A 31 -23.08 -0.34 -4.06
CA SER A 31 -22.74 0.63 -3.01
C SER A 31 -21.39 0.47 -2.27
N LEU A 32 -20.34 -0.12 -2.83
CA LEU A 32 -19.10 -0.42 -2.08
C LEU A 32 -17.82 -0.52 -2.92
N SER A 33 -17.09 0.57 -3.15
CA SER A 33 -15.66 0.41 -3.52
C SER A 33 -14.79 1.65 -3.22
N CYS A 34 -14.88 2.25 -2.02
CA CYS A 34 -13.80 3.12 -1.51
C CYS A 34 -12.55 2.23 -1.32
N ARG A 35 -11.43 2.57 -1.96
CA ARG A 35 -10.15 1.85 -1.83
C ARG A 35 -9.09 2.81 -1.33
N ILE A 36 -8.35 2.44 -0.29
CA ILE A 36 -7.25 3.26 0.23
C ILE A 36 -5.94 2.75 -0.35
N VAL A 37 -5.18 3.63 -1.00
CA VAL A 37 -3.83 3.35 -1.47
C VAL A 37 -2.84 3.90 -0.46
N PHE A 38 -1.96 3.04 0.05
CA PHE A 38 -0.86 3.41 0.93
C PHE A 38 0.44 3.52 0.13
N ASN A 39 1.15 4.64 0.27
CA ASN A 39 2.43 4.85 -0.38
C ASN A 39 3.58 4.43 0.55
N ALA A 40 4.01 3.16 0.45
CA ALA A 40 5.11 2.61 1.24
C ALA A 40 6.53 3.04 0.77
N SER A 41 6.64 3.68 -0.41
CA SER A 41 7.91 4.22 -0.92
C SER A 41 8.15 5.68 -0.54
N ALA A 42 7.15 6.35 0.06
CA ALA A 42 7.30 7.69 0.58
C ALA A 42 8.43 7.76 1.63
N ARG A 43 9.26 8.79 1.54
CA ARG A 43 10.36 9.06 2.47
C ARG A 43 10.03 10.28 3.32
N TYR A 44 10.28 10.21 4.62
CA TYR A 44 10.14 11.33 5.54
C TYR A 44 11.20 11.22 6.64
N HIS A 45 12.08 12.23 6.74
CA HIS A 45 13.22 12.25 7.66
C HIS A 45 14.06 10.95 7.71
N GLY A 46 14.14 10.21 6.60
CA GLY A 46 14.81 8.93 6.57
C GLY A 46 14.40 8.01 5.41
N PRO A 47 14.84 6.74 5.45
CA PRO A 47 14.43 5.70 4.50
C PRO A 47 12.91 5.45 4.54
N SER A 48 12.36 5.00 3.40
CA SER A 48 10.97 4.59 3.28
C SER A 48 10.72 3.22 3.89
N LEU A 49 9.45 2.86 4.15
CA LEU A 49 9.10 1.52 4.63
C LEU A 49 9.67 0.41 3.73
N ASN A 50 9.57 0.57 2.40
CA ASN A 50 10.12 -0.41 1.46
C ASN A 50 11.65 -0.63 1.58
N ALA A 51 12.39 0.30 2.17
CA ALA A 51 13.85 0.15 2.34
C ALA A 51 14.21 -0.70 3.57
N PHE A 52 13.26 -0.92 4.49
CA PHE A 52 13.44 -1.81 5.64
C PHE A 52 12.87 -3.22 5.41
N LEU A 53 12.13 -3.42 4.32
CA LEU A 53 11.55 -4.71 3.97
C LEU A 53 12.49 -5.46 3.03
N GLU A 54 12.81 -6.70 3.38
CA GLU A 54 13.54 -7.60 2.48
C GLU A 54 12.60 -8.12 1.39
N SER A 55 13.10 -8.16 0.15
CA SER A 55 12.35 -8.76 -0.95
C SER A 55 12.38 -10.28 -0.83
N GLY A 56 11.20 -10.89 -0.81
CA GLY A 56 11.08 -12.35 -0.91
C GLY A 56 11.44 -12.87 -2.30
N PRO A 57 11.65 -14.19 -2.45
CA PRO A 57 11.81 -14.81 -3.76
C PRO A 57 10.59 -14.53 -4.66
N PRO A 58 10.77 -14.44 -5.99
CA PRO A 58 9.68 -14.16 -6.91
C PRO A 58 8.63 -15.28 -6.84
N LEU A 59 7.37 -14.91 -6.59
CA LEU A 59 6.24 -15.86 -6.55
C LEU A 59 5.75 -16.26 -7.95
N GLN A 60 6.05 -15.45 -8.96
CA GLN A 60 5.60 -15.65 -10.34
C GLN A 60 6.79 -16.02 -11.22
N ASN A 61 6.56 -16.93 -12.16
CA ASN A 61 7.53 -17.22 -13.21
C ASN A 61 7.76 -15.96 -14.05
N GLN A 62 8.96 -15.85 -14.64
CA GLN A 62 9.23 -14.76 -15.56
C GLN A 62 8.26 -14.86 -16.75
N ILE A 63 7.67 -13.73 -17.13
CA ILE A 63 6.74 -13.67 -18.26
C ILE A 63 7.41 -14.23 -19.52
N LEU A 64 8.70 -13.96 -19.70
CA LEU A 64 9.49 -14.48 -20.81
C LEU A 64 9.47 -16.02 -20.84
N ASP A 65 9.69 -16.68 -19.71
CA ASP A 65 9.69 -18.15 -19.60
C ASP A 65 8.32 -18.75 -19.96
N ILE A 66 7.24 -18.01 -19.69
CA ILE A 66 5.88 -18.41 -20.09
C ILE A 66 5.69 -18.24 -21.60
N LEU A 67 6.18 -17.15 -22.18
CA LEU A 67 5.98 -16.83 -23.60
C LEU A 67 6.75 -17.76 -24.54
N ILE A 68 7.96 -18.19 -24.16
CA ILE A 68 8.83 -19.02 -25.03
C ILE A 68 8.55 -20.53 -24.95
N ARG A 69 7.66 -20.96 -24.05
CA ARG A 69 7.36 -22.39 -23.81
C ARG A 69 6.24 -22.94 -24.70
N PHE A 70 5.65 -22.10 -25.56
CA PHE A 70 4.66 -22.48 -26.58
C PHE A 70 5.32 -22.74 -27.93
#